data_AF-A0A3P5YJ22-F1
#
_entry.id   AF-A0A3P5YJ22-F1
#
_cell.length_a   1.000
_cell.length_b   1.000
_cell.length_c   1.000
_cell.angle_alpha   90.00
_cell.angle_beta   90.00
_cell.angle_gamma   90.00
#
_symmetry.space_group_name_H-M   'P 1'
#
loop_
_entity.id
_entity.type
_entity.pdbx_description
1 polymer ?
#
loop_
_entity_poly.entity_id
_entity_poly.type
_entity_poly.pdbx_seq_one_letter_code
_entity_poly.pdbx_strand_id
1 'polypeptide(L)'
;VSPNCLLCDTLHETKEHLFFSCAYSQELIRLICKLLFQAVVYVIWRERNTRLHNSTSRSIPTLLKEVHLLIRVKLFGLDRNASPPQLRSASVSPSTTYLQLWFGRFQV
;
A
#
# COMPACT_ATOMS: atom_id res chain seq x y z
N VAL A 1 17.07 20.31 4.31
CA VAL A 1 16.12 19.31 3.77
C VAL A 1 15.43 19.95 2.57
N SER A 2 15.32 19.28 1.42
CA SER A 2 14.64 19.85 0.26
C SER A 2 13.19 20.18 0.62
N PRO A 3 12.67 21.36 0.28
CA PRO A 3 11.26 21.68 0.47
C PRO A 3 10.33 20.87 -0.45
N ASN A 4 10.87 20.21 -1.47
CA ASN A 4 10.10 19.54 -2.49
C ASN A 4 9.63 18.14 -2.05
N CYS A 5 8.53 17.70 -2.65
CA CYS A 5 7.89 16.43 -2.41
C CYS A 5 8.86 15.28 -2.64
N LEU A 6 9.04 14.44 -1.64
CA LEU A 6 9.92 13.26 -1.70
C LEU A 6 9.50 12.20 -2.74
N LEU A 7 8.29 12.30 -3.30
CA LEU A 7 7.75 11.34 -4.28
C LEU A 7 7.90 11.80 -5.73
N CYS A 8 7.68 13.09 -6.01
CA CYS A 8 7.70 13.61 -7.38
C CYS A 8 8.74 14.72 -7.60
N ASP A 9 9.37 15.24 -6.56
CA ASP A 9 10.43 16.28 -6.57
C ASP A 9 10.06 17.59 -7.31
N THR A 10 8.78 17.79 -7.65
CA THR A 10 8.31 18.93 -8.47
C THR A 10 7.65 20.06 -7.68
N LEU A 11 6.93 19.76 -6.61
CA LEU A 11 6.18 20.73 -5.81
C LEU A 11 6.55 20.62 -4.33
N HIS A 12 6.27 21.65 -3.55
CA HIS A 12 6.54 21.65 -2.12
C HIS A 12 5.80 20.50 -1.41
N GLU A 13 6.45 19.82 -0.46
CA GLU A 13 5.79 18.75 0.31
C GLU A 13 4.73 19.34 1.23
N THR A 14 3.45 19.18 0.86
CA THR A 14 2.30 19.45 1.74
C THR A 14 1.40 18.22 1.81
N LYS A 15 0.60 18.11 2.87
CA LYS A 15 -0.43 17.06 2.95
C LYS A 15 -1.39 17.17 1.76
N GLU A 16 -1.76 18.38 1.36
CA GLU A 16 -2.63 18.58 0.20
C GLU A 16 -2.00 18.05 -1.10
N HIS A 17 -0.73 18.40 -1.34
CA HIS A 17 -0.02 17.89 -2.51
C HIS A 17 0.12 16.36 -2.46
N LEU A 18 0.54 15.80 -1.32
CA LEU A 18 0.73 14.35 -1.15
C LEU A 18 -0.55 13.56 -1.41
N PHE A 19 -1.71 14.05 -0.96
CA PHE A 19 -2.97 13.31 -1.05
C PHE A 19 -3.78 13.62 -2.32
N PHE A 20 -3.74 14.87 -2.82
CA PHE A 20 -4.64 15.32 -3.88
C PHE A 20 -3.94 15.62 -5.20
N SER A 21 -2.68 16.09 -5.18
CA SER A 21 -2.04 16.66 -6.38
C SER A 21 -0.77 15.93 -6.85
N CYS A 22 -0.22 15.00 -6.06
CA CYS A 22 0.97 14.25 -6.40
C CYS A 22 0.61 13.06 -7.29
N ALA A 23 0.99 13.12 -8.57
CA ALA A 23 0.70 12.05 -9.53
C ALA A 23 1.22 10.67 -9.08
N TYR A 24 2.40 10.62 -8.47
CA TYR A 24 2.98 9.37 -7.96
C TYR A 24 2.17 8.78 -6.81
N SER A 25 1.74 9.62 -5.86
CA SER A 25 0.89 9.21 -4.75
C SER A 25 -0.48 8.70 -5.24
N GLN A 26 -1.06 9.36 -6.25
CA GLN A 26 -2.32 8.92 -6.85
C GLN A 26 -2.23 7.52 -7.48
N GLU A 27 -1.15 7.23 -8.20
CA GLU A 27 -0.93 5.90 -8.79
C GLU A 27 -0.74 4.83 -7.70
N LEU A 28 0.01 5.16 -6.63
CA LEU A 28 0.16 4.27 -5.48
C LEU A 28 -1.17 3.99 -4.78
N ILE A 29 -1.98 5.01 -4.53
CA ILE A 29 -3.31 4.87 -3.91
C ILE A 29 -4.21 4.00 -4.79
N ARG A 30 -4.23 4.22 -6.11
CA ARG A 30 -4.99 3.38 -7.06
C ARG A 30 -4.58 1.92 -6.98
N LEU A 31 -3.28 1.65 -6.96
CA LEU A 31 -2.75 0.30 -6.82
C LEU A 31 -3.20 -0.35 -5.50
N ILE A 32 -3.07 0.37 -4.38
CA ILE A 32 -3.47 -0.12 -3.05
C ILE A 32 -4.97 -0.42 -3.01
N CYS A 33 -5.82 0.45 -3.56
CA CYS A 33 -7.27 0.21 -3.64
C CYS A 33 -7.60 -1.06 -4.44
N LYS A 34 -6.91 -1.31 -5.58
CA LYS A 34 -7.07 -2.54 -6.37
C LYS A 34 -6.67 -3.78 -5.57
N LEU A 35 -5.54 -3.73 -4.87
CA LEU A 35 -5.07 -4.84 -4.02
C LEU A 35 -6.01 -5.10 -2.84
N LEU A 36 -6.51 -4.05 -2.20
CA LEU A 36 -7.48 -4.14 -1.11
C LEU A 36 -8.77 -4.81 -1.58
N PHE A 37 -9.32 -4.37 -2.71
CA PHE A 37 -10.51 -4.99 -3.30
C PHE A 37 -10.29 -6.48 -3.57
N GLN A 38 -9.18 -6.84 -4.22
CA GLN A 38 -8.84 -8.22 -4.53
C GLN A 38 -8.68 -9.08 -3.26
N ALA A 39 -8.01 -8.55 -2.23
CA ALA A 39 -7.82 -9.23 -0.95
C ALA A 39 -9.13 -9.45 -0.20
N VAL A 40 -10.00 -8.45 -0.14
CA VAL A 40 -11.32 -8.55 0.52
C VAL A 40 -12.19 -9.59 -0.17
N VAL A 41 -12.31 -9.54 -1.50
CA VAL A 41 -13.08 -10.52 -2.28
C VAL A 41 -12.56 -11.93 -2.03
N TYR A 42 -11.25 -12.13 -2.08
CA TYR A 42 -10.62 -13.43 -1.82
C TYR A 42 -10.89 -13.95 -0.40
N VAL A 43 -10.70 -13.12 0.62
CA VAL A 43 -10.89 -13.52 2.03
C VAL A 43 -12.35 -13.87 2.31
N ILE A 44 -13.31 -13.10 1.77
CA ILE A 44 -14.75 -13.39 1.92
C ILE A 44 -15.09 -14.73 1.25
N TRP A 45 -14.64 -14.92 0.00
CA TRP A 45 -14.88 -16.17 -0.72
C TRP A 45 -14.29 -17.37 0.04
N ARG A 46 -13.04 -17.25 0.50
CA ARG A 46 -12.34 -18.30 1.25
C ARG A 46 -13.05 -18.63 2.56
N GLU A 47 -13.52 -17.60 3.27
CA GLU A 47 -14.28 -17.78 4.51
C GLU A 47 -15.60 -18.50 4.26
N ARG A 48 -16.35 -18.12 3.23
CA ARG A 48 -17.61 -18.78 2.86
C ARG A 48 -17.40 -20.26 2.53
N ASN A 49 -16.36 -20.59 1.76
CA ASN A 49 -16.05 -21.97 1.42
C ASN A 49 -15.59 -22.77 2.64
N THR A 50 -14.78 -22.16 3.52
CA THR A 50 -14.37 -22.79 4.77
C THR A 50 -15.58 -23.15 5.63
N ARG A 51 -16.57 -22.26 5.75
CA ARG A 51 -17.82 -22.53 6.47
C ARG A 51 -18.62 -23.66 5.85
N LEU A 52 -18.68 -23.72 4.52
CA LEU A 52 -19.41 -24.76 3.79
C LEU A 52 -18.80 -26.15 4.02
N HIS A 53 -17.46 -26.25 4.02
CA HIS A 53 -16.77 -27.56 4.09
C HIS A 53 -16.43 -28.00 5.50
N ASN A 54 -16.16 -27.07 6.41
CA ASN A 54 -15.64 -27.38 7.74
C ASN A 54 -16.58 -26.94 8.88
N SER A 55 -17.70 -26.28 8.57
CA SER A 55 -18.66 -25.72 9.55
C SER A 55 -18.03 -24.80 10.62
N THR A 56 -16.81 -24.31 10.39
CA THR A 56 -16.09 -23.40 11.29
C THR A 56 -16.27 -21.96 10.85
N SER A 57 -16.43 -21.05 11.83
CA SER A 57 -16.56 -19.61 11.62
C SER A 57 -15.35 -18.89 12.21
N ARG A 58 -14.60 -18.15 11.39
CA ARG A 58 -13.54 -17.27 11.91
C ARG A 58 -14.12 -15.90 12.31
N SER A 59 -13.48 -15.24 13.26
CA SER A 59 -13.89 -13.92 13.73
C SER A 59 -13.54 -12.82 12.72
N ILE A 60 -14.36 -11.76 12.66
CA ILE A 60 -14.11 -10.60 11.79
C ILE A 60 -12.71 -10.00 12.00
N PRO A 61 -12.21 -9.82 13.24
CA PRO A 61 -10.85 -9.32 13.46
C PRO A 61 -9.77 -10.19 12.81
N THR A 62 -9.93 -11.52 12.81
CA THR A 62 -8.99 -12.43 12.16
C THR A 62 -9.01 -12.25 10.64
N LEU A 63 -10.20 -12.08 10.05
CA LEU A 63 -10.33 -11.83 8.61
C LEU A 63 -9.71 -10.48 8.20
N LEU A 64 -9.89 -9.44 9.02
CA LEU A 64 -9.27 -8.12 8.79
C LEU A 64 -7.74 -8.20 8.87
N LYS A 65 -7.21 -8.93 9.85
CA LYS A 65 -5.75 -9.20 9.95
C LYS A 65 -5.23 -9.91 8.71
N GLU A 66 -5.98 -10.87 8.17
CA GLU A 66 -5.62 -11.58 6.94
C GLU A 66 -5.59 -10.65 5.72
N VAL A 67 -6.61 -9.79 5.55
CA VAL A 67 -6.64 -8.77 4.49
C VAL A 67 -5.42 -7.84 4.59
N HIS A 68 -5.12 -7.32 5.79
CA HIS A 68 -3.95 -6.46 6.00
C HIS A 68 -2.63 -7.18 5.66
N LEU A 69 -2.51 -8.45 6.04
CA LEU A 69 -1.32 -9.24 5.75
C LEU A 69 -1.14 -9.46 4.24
N LEU A 70 -2.22 -9.81 3.52
CA LEU A 70 -2.18 -9.99 2.07
C LEU A 70 -1.73 -8.73 1.34
N ILE A 71 -2.25 -7.56 1.74
CA ILE A 71 -1.84 -6.28 1.17
C ILE A 71 -0.36 -6.01 1.46
N ARG A 72 0.09 -6.18 2.71
CA ARG A 72 1.51 -5.99 3.09
C ARG A 72 2.44 -6.89 2.28
N VAL A 73 2.12 -8.16 2.14
CA VAL A 73 2.94 -9.12 1.37
C VAL A 73 2.98 -8.73 -0.11
N LYS A 74 1.86 -8.32 -0.70
CA LYS A 74 1.80 -7.87 -2.10
C LYS A 74 2.61 -6.58 -2.31
N LEU A 75 2.45 -5.59 -1.43
CA LEU A 75 3.23 -4.34 -1.49
C LEU A 75 4.73 -4.62 -1.33
N PHE A 76 5.12 -5.42 -0.34
CA PHE A 76 6.53 -5.82 -0.17
C PHE A 76 7.10 -6.52 -1.40
N GLY A 77 6.32 -7.41 -2.03
CA GLY A 77 6.71 -8.07 -3.27
C GLY A 77 6.89 -7.09 -4.43
N LEU A 78 6.03 -6.07 -4.52
CA LEU A 78 6.17 -5.01 -5.52
C LEU A 78 7.38 -4.13 -5.25
N ASP A 79 7.70 -3.79 -4.00
CA ASP A 79 8.91 -3.04 -3.63
C ASP A 79 10.19 -3.79 -4.02
N ARG A 80 10.17 -5.12 -3.94
CA ARG A 80 11.30 -5.98 -4.29
C ARG A 80 11.46 -6.21 -5.79
N ASN A 81 10.35 -6.15 -6.54
CA ASN A 81 10.31 -6.41 -7.97
C ASN A 81 10.36 -5.11 -8.81
N ALA A 82 9.96 -3.99 -8.22
CA ALA A 82 10.23 -2.67 -8.75
C ALA A 82 11.73 -2.39 -8.56
N SER A 83 12.50 -2.47 -9.65
CA SER A 83 13.60 -1.52 -9.73
C SER A 83 12.97 -0.13 -9.58
N PRO A 84 13.44 0.74 -8.66
CA PRO A 84 12.84 2.05 -8.48
C PRO A 84 12.75 2.71 -9.87
N PRO A 85 11.60 3.30 -10.25
CA PRO A 85 11.52 4.00 -11.53
C PRO A 85 12.68 4.98 -11.57
N GLN A 86 13.52 4.80 -12.58
CA GLN A 86 14.73 5.57 -12.84
C GLN A 86 14.35 7.04 -13.09
N LEU A 87 14.18 7.80 -12.02
CA LEU A 87 14.43 9.24 -11.95
C LEU A 87 15.22 9.48 -10.67
N ARG A 88 16.51 9.10 -10.75
CA ARG A 88 17.52 9.44 -9.75
C ARG A 88 17.74 10.95 -9.79
N SER A 89 17.12 11.71 -8.90
CA SER A 89 17.77 12.88 -8.32
C SER A 89 18.54 12.42 -7.07
N ALA A 90 19.77 12.91 -6.92
CA ALA A 90 20.83 12.37 -6.07
C ALA A 90 20.62 12.51 -4.53
N SER A 91 19.40 12.75 -4.07
CA SER A 91 19.08 13.11 -2.67
C SER A 91 18.14 12.14 -1.96
N VAL A 92 17.66 11.08 -2.64
CA VAL A 92 16.81 10.06 -2.00
C VAL A 92 17.67 9.08 -1.22
N SER A 93 17.55 9.09 0.11
CA SER A 93 18.07 8.02 0.97
C SER A 93 17.53 6.67 0.48
N PRO A 94 18.36 5.63 0.33
CA PRO A 94 17.97 4.30 -0.19
C PRO A 94 16.93 3.54 0.66
N SER A 95 16.41 4.14 1.72
CA SER A 95 15.55 3.50 2.72
C SER A 95 14.05 3.75 2.53
N THR A 96 13.60 4.69 1.71
CA THR A 96 12.16 5.04 1.62
C THR A 96 11.39 4.02 0.77
N THR A 97 10.97 2.94 1.40
CA THR A 97 10.11 1.90 0.80
C THR A 97 8.65 2.36 0.72
N TYR A 98 7.84 1.78 -0.18
CA TYR A 98 6.41 2.09 -0.25
C TYR A 98 5.70 1.73 1.07
N LEU A 99 6.20 0.70 1.76
CA LEU A 99 5.81 0.36 3.14
C LEU A 99 6.06 1.51 4.12
N GLN A 100 7.23 2.16 4.07
CA GLN A 100 7.58 3.25 4.99
C GLN A 100 6.76 4.52 4.71
N LEU A 101 6.42 4.79 3.44
CA LEU A 101 5.50 5.86 3.05
C LEU A 101 4.07 5.60 3.54
N TRP A 102 3.56 4.38 3.35
CA TRP A 102 2.20 4.02 3.78
C TRP A 102 2.08 4.03 5.31
N PHE A 103 3.00 3.37 6.02
CA PHE A 103 2.94 3.26 7.47
C PHE A 103 3.35 4.53 8.22
N GLY A 104 4.21 5.38 7.64
CA GLY A 104 4.62 6.64 8.25
C GLY A 104 3.65 7.80 8.03
N ARG A 105 2.78 7.75 7.01
CA ARG A 105 1.94 8.89 6.62
C ARG A 105 0.43 8.60 6.54
N PHE A 106 -0.01 7.33 6.53
CA PHE A 106 -1.42 6.95 6.33
C PHE A 106 -2.00 6.03 7.42
N GLN A 107 -1.25 5.69 8.46
CA GLN A 107 -1.78 4.97 9.61
C GLN A 107 -2.11 5.96 10.75
N VAL A 108 -3.39 6.05 11.13
CA VAL A 108 -3.84 6.56 12.44
C VAL A 108 -3.68 5.45 13.47
#